data_AF-A0A950R566-F1
#
_entry.id   AF-A0A950R566-F1
#
_cell.length_a   1.000
_cell.length_b   1.000
_cell.length_c   1.000
_cell.angle_alpha   90.00
_cell.angle_beta   90.00
_cell.angle_gamma   90.00
#
_symmetry.space_group_name_H-M   'P 1'
#
loop_
_entity.id
_entity.type
_entity.pdbx_description
1 polymer ?
#
loop_
_entity_poly.entity_id
_entity_poly.type
_entity_poly.pdbx_seq_one_letter_code
_entity_poly.pdbx_strand_id
1 'polypeptide(L)' 'MNLRLLSYFRAVVDHGSLAAAADVMRVAQPNLSTATKQLETE' A
#
# COMPACT_ATOMS: atom_id res chain seq x y z
N MET A 1 7.65 -0.29 12.80
CA MET A 1 7.88 0.76 11.78
C MET A 1 8.57 0.19 10.55
N ASN A 2 7.80 -0.52 9.73
CA ASN A 2 8.27 -1.08 8.47
C ASN A 2 8.16 -0.06 7.31
N LEU A 3 9.30 0.39 6.78
CA LEU A 3 9.36 1.39 5.70
C LEU A 3 8.66 0.94 4.41
N ARG A 4 8.57 -0.37 4.16
CA ARG A 4 7.84 -0.89 2.99
C ARG A 4 6.34 -0.67 3.15
N LEU A 5 5.79 -0.87 4.35
CA LEU A 5 4.37 -0.62 4.61
C LEU A 5 4.03 0.85 4.44
N LEU A 6 4.89 1.75 4.96
CA LEU A 6 4.75 3.19 4.76
C LEU A 6 4.86 3.59 3.28
N SER A 7 5.72 2.95 2.49
CA SER A 7 5.81 3.22 1.05
C SER A 7 4.55 2.81 0.28
N TYR A 8 3.91 1.70 0.66
CA TYR A 8 2.63 1.29 0.07
C TYR A 8 1.50 2.22 0.48
N PHE A 9 1.44 2.62 1.75
CA PHE A 9 0.47 3.61 2.22
C PHE A 9 0.61 4.94 1.49
N ARG A 10 1.85 5.46 1.35
CA ARG A 10 2.13 6.66 0.56
C ARG A 10 1.64 6.53 -0.88
N ALA A 11 1.92 5.41 -1.55
CA ALA A 11 1.47 5.19 -2.92
C ALA A 11 -0.06 5.23 -3.03
N VAL A 12 -0.80 4.72 -2.04
CA VAL A 12 -2.26 4.80 -2.00
C VAL A 12 -2.73 6.26 -1.87
N VAL A 13 -2.06 7.06 -1.04
CA VAL A 13 -2.37 8.50 -0.90
C VAL A 13 -2.08 9.26 -2.19
N ASP A 14 -0.93 9.00 -2.83
CA ASP A 14 -0.49 9.69 -4.04
C ASP A 14 -1.38 9.36 -5.26
N HIS A 15 -1.98 8.16 -5.31
CA HIS A 15 -2.78 7.68 -6.45
C HIS A 15 -4.28 7.52 -6.16
N GLY A 16 -4.73 7.78 -4.93
CA GLY A 16 -6.14 7.86 -4.54
C GLY A 16 -6.89 6.53 -4.42
N SER A 17 -6.26 5.39 -4.72
CA SER A 17 -6.87 4.07 -4.50
C SER A 17 -5.84 2.95 -4.38
N LEU A 18 -6.24 1.84 -3.75
CA LEU A 18 -5.42 0.62 -3.66
C LEU A 18 -5.16 0.00 -5.04
N ALA A 19 -6.12 0.07 -5.97
CA ALA A 19 -5.95 -0.47 -7.31
C ALA A 19 -4.95 0.35 -8.12
N ALA A 20 -5.09 1.68 -8.16
CA ALA A 20 -4.16 2.56 -8.86
C ALA A 20 -2.73 2.46 -8.30
N ALA A 21 -2.58 2.37 -6.97
CA ALA A 21 -1.28 2.18 -6.35
C ALA A 21 -0.65 0.82 -6.69
N ALA A 22 -1.46 -0.25 -6.78
CA ALA A 22 -0.98 -1.58 -7.15
C ALA A 22 -0.45 -1.61 -8.60
N ASP A 23 -1.13 -0.94 -9.52
CA ASP A 23 -0.70 -0.81 -10.92
C ASP A 23 0.64 -0.07 -11.04
N VAL A 24 0.79 1.05 -10.33
CA VAL A 24 2.04 1.85 -10.33
C VAL A 24 3.18 1.09 -9.67
N MET A 25 2.93 0.42 -8.55
CA MET A 25 3.93 -0.34 -7.79
C MET A 25 4.22 -1.73 -8.38
N ARG A 26 3.50 -2.14 -9.43
CA ARG A 26 3.63 -3.44 -10.11
C ARG A 26 3.52 -4.63 -9.16
N VAL A 27 2.52 -4.59 -8.28
CA VAL A 27 2.23 -5.66 -7.32
C VAL A 27 0.75 -5.97 -7.34
N ALA A 28 0.37 -7.15 -6.84
CA ALA A 28 -1.04 -7.50 -6.71
C ALA A 28 -1.72 -6.62 -5.66
N GLN A 29 -2.91 -6.09 -5.96
CA GLN A 29 -3.69 -5.25 -5.04
C GLN A 29 -3.94 -5.88 -3.64
N PRO A 30 -4.16 -7.21 -3.50
CA PRO A 30 -4.29 -7.84 -2.18
C PRO A 30 -3.06 -7.67 -1.28
N ASN A 31 -1.86 -7.55 -1.87
CA ASN A 31 -0.63 -7.31 -1.12
C ASN A 31 -0.65 -5.92 -0.48
N LEU A 32 -1.13 -4.90 -1.20
CA LEU A 32 -1.30 -3.54 -0.65
C LEU A 32 -2.36 -3.55 0.46
N SER A 33 -3.50 -4.19 0.24
CA SER A 33 -4.59 -4.26 1.23
C SER A 33 -4.11 -4.87 2.54
N THR A 34 -3.38 -6.00 2.46
CA THR A 34 -2.80 -6.66 3.65
C THR A 34 -1.76 -5.79 4.33
N ALA A 35 -0.87 -5.16 3.55
CA ALA A 35 0.18 -4.30 4.08
C ALA A 35 -0.38 -3.04 4.78
N THR A 36 -1.43 -2.42 4.22
CA THR A 36 -2.09 -1.26 4.83
C THR A 36 -2.76 -1.66 6.15
N LYS A 37 -3.47 -2.80 6.20
CA LYS A 37 -4.05 -3.32 7.45
C LYS A 37 -2.99 -3.63 8.50
N GLN A 38 -1.86 -4.19 8.09
CA GLN A 38 -0.75 -4.45 9.02
C GLN A 38 -0.22 -3.14 9.62
N LEU A 39 -0.06 -2.10 8.78
CA LEU A 39 0.39 -0.78 9.23
C LEU A 39 -0.53 -0.15 10.27
N GLU A 40 -1.86 -0.36 10.17
CA GLU A 40 -2.85 0.15 11.14
C GLU A 40 -2.70 -0.49 12.54
N THR A 41 -2.01 -1.63 12.64
CA THR A 41 -1.82 -2.39 13.88
C THR A 41 -0.37 -2.37 14.40
N GLU A 42 0.56 -1.74 13.67
CA GLU A 42 1.95 -1.49 14.13
C GLU A 42 2.06 -0.21 14.97
#